data_AF-A0A4P7D3J5-F1
#
_entry.id   AF-A0A4P7D3J5-F1
#
_cell.length_a   1.000
_cell.length_b   1.000
_cell.length_c   1.000
_cell.angle_alpha   90.00
_cell.angle_beta   90.00
_cell.angle_gamma   90.00
#
_symmetry.space_group_name_H-M   'P 1'
#
loop_
_entity.id
_entity.type
_entity.pdbx_description
1 polymer ?
#
loop_
_entity_poly.entity_id
_entity_poly.type
_entity_poly.pdbx_seq_one_letter_code
_entity_poly.pdbx_strand_id
1 'polypeptide(L)'
;MDQSRTNLTAPLLSADSTLLFSAYGFGWGYCAFALRAETVCEKLGAANGTPKELVLAFQLGKRRLVEAVEHQVLPGTGERVTLSTADL
;
A
#
# COMPACT_ATOMS: atom_id res chain seq x y z
N MET A 1 -24.19 1.03 -2.89
CA MET A 1 -22.98 0.19 -2.84
C MET A 1 -22.06 0.84 -1.83
N ASP A 2 -21.64 0.06 -0.83
CA ASP A 2 -20.80 0.55 0.27
C ASP A 2 -19.51 1.13 -0.32
N GLN A 3 -19.36 2.45 -0.26
CA GLN A 3 -18.09 3.08 -0.59
C GLN A 3 -17.19 2.72 0.58
N SER A 4 -16.35 1.70 0.43
CA SER A 4 -15.40 1.35 1.46
C SER A 4 -14.64 2.62 1.86
N ARG A 5 -14.83 3.07 3.11
CA ARG A 5 -14.25 4.32 3.63
C ARG A 5 -12.78 4.12 4.01
N THR A 6 -12.08 3.25 3.31
CA THR A 6 -10.67 3.01 3.49
C THR A 6 -9.89 4.16 2.89
N ASN A 7 -9.11 4.83 3.72
CA ASN A 7 -8.26 5.93 3.32
C ASN A 7 -6.80 5.48 3.41
N LEU A 8 -5.98 5.98 2.49
CA LEU A 8 -4.54 5.75 2.47
C LEU A 8 -3.82 7.06 2.80
N THR A 9 -2.79 7.01 3.62
CA THR A 9 -1.89 8.14 3.82
C THR A 9 -1.01 8.37 2.58
N ALA A 10 -0.35 9.52 2.52
CA ALA A 10 0.72 9.71 1.55
C ALA A 10 1.83 8.67 1.78
N PRO A 11 2.46 8.16 0.70
CA PRO A 11 3.55 7.21 0.84
C PRO A 11 4.84 7.92 1.26
N LEU A 12 5.64 7.23 2.06
CA LEU A 12 7.03 7.56 2.38
C LEU A 12 7.93 6.50 1.76
N LEU A 13 9.00 6.90 1.09
CA LEU A 13 10.00 5.96 0.58
C LEU A 13 11.14 5.81 1.60
N SER A 14 11.44 4.58 2.02
CA SER A 14 12.60 4.28 2.86
C SER A 14 13.88 4.11 2.04
N ALA A 15 15.03 4.02 2.73
CA ALA A 15 16.35 3.96 2.10
C ALA A 15 16.58 2.69 1.26
N ASP A 16 15.83 1.62 1.52
CA ASP A 16 15.83 0.34 0.78
C ASP A 16 14.81 0.33 -0.38
N SER A 17 14.30 1.49 -0.77
CA SER A 17 13.27 1.65 -1.82
C SER A 17 11.94 0.95 -1.50
N THR A 18 11.64 0.72 -0.22
CA THR A 18 10.31 0.26 0.21
C THR A 18 9.36 1.45 0.37
N LEU A 19 8.18 1.39 -0.26
CA LEU A 19 7.10 2.33 -0.01
C LEU A 19 6.37 1.96 1.28
N LEU A 20 6.35 2.91 2.21
CA LEU A 20 5.65 2.83 3.48
C LEU A 20 4.41 3.73 3.42
N PHE A 21 3.28 3.21 3.85
CA PHE A 21 2.05 3.98 3.97
C PHE A 21 1.20 3.37 5.07
N SER A 22 0.10 4.03 5.40
CA SER A 22 -0.89 3.48 6.31
C SER A 22 -2.26 3.52 5.66
N ALA A 23 -3.09 2.56 6.03
CA ALA A 23 -4.49 2.54 5.66
C ALA A 23 -5.34 2.59 6.93
N TYR A 24 -6.50 3.24 6.84
CA TYR A 24 -7.44 3.32 7.94
C TYR A 24 -8.88 3.35 7.44
N GLY A 25 -9.75 2.73 8.22
CA GLY A 25 -11.17 2.59 7.90
C GLY A 25 -12.02 2.43 9.15
N PHE A 26 -13.30 2.78 9.03
CA PHE A 26 -14.26 2.57 10.10
C PHE A 26 -14.43 1.06 10.36
N GLY A 27 -14.41 0.65 11.63
CA GLY A 27 -14.60 -0.75 12.04
C GLY A 27 -13.33 -1.57 12.25
N TRP A 28 -12.21 -1.19 11.64
CA TRP A 28 -10.92 -1.91 11.80
C TRP A 28 -9.73 -1.01 12.17
N GLY A 29 -9.93 0.31 12.18
CA GLY A 29 -8.96 1.25 12.74
C GLY A 29 -7.85 1.59 11.76
N TYR A 30 -6.60 1.44 12.20
CA TYR A 30 -5.40 1.92 11.49
C TYR A 30 -4.37 0.79 11.39
N CYS A 31 -3.76 0.62 10.22
CA CYS A 31 -2.68 -0.33 10.01
C CYS A 31 -1.59 0.27 9.09
N ALA A 32 -0.33 -0.05 9.39
CA ALA A 32 0.81 0.35 8.59
C ALA A 32 1.15 -0.75 7.57
N PHE A 33 1.53 -0.33 6.37
CA PHE A 33 1.87 -1.21 5.26
C PHE A 33 3.25 -0.88 4.66
N ALA A 34 3.88 -1.89 4.11
CA ALA A 34 5.11 -1.81 3.32
C ALA A 34 4.90 -2.47 1.96
N LEU A 35 5.46 -1.87 0.92
CA LEU A 35 5.44 -2.39 -0.44
C LEU A 35 6.83 -2.20 -1.07
N ARG A 36 7.52 -3.30 -1.38
CA ARG A 36 8.86 -3.24 -1.99
C ARG A 36 8.80 -2.70 -3.41
N ALA A 37 9.86 -2.03 -3.87
CA ALA A 37 9.95 -1.45 -5.21
C ALA A 37 9.63 -2.47 -6.31
N GLU A 38 10.06 -3.72 -6.18
CA GLU A 38 9.80 -4.77 -7.16
C GLU A 38 8.30 -5.00 -7.33
N THR A 39 7.57 -5.10 -6.21
CA THR A 39 6.11 -5.26 -6.22
C THR A 39 5.42 -4.05 -6.84
N VAL A 40 5.93 -2.83 -6.59
CA VAL A 40 5.38 -1.60 -7.20
C VAL A 40 5.57 -1.61 -8.71
N CYS A 41 6.76 -1.98 -9.20
CA CYS A 41 7.03 -2.08 -10.63
C CYS A 41 6.12 -3.13 -11.28
N GLU A 42 6.05 -4.33 -10.70
CA GLU A 42 5.29 -5.45 -11.27
C GLU A 42 3.77 -5.24 -11.23
N LYS A 43 3.26 -4.72 -10.11
CA LYS A 43 1.80 -4.67 -9.86
C LYS A 43 1.20 -3.29 -9.96
N LEU A 44 1.96 -2.22 -9.79
CA LEU A 44 1.43 -0.84 -9.90
C LEU A 44 1.94 -0.11 -11.15
N GLY A 45 2.87 -0.71 -11.90
CA GLY A 45 3.33 -0.21 -13.20
C GLY A 45 4.36 0.91 -13.11
N ALA A 46 5.13 1.00 -12.02
CA ALA A 46 6.30 1.88 -12.00
C ALA A 46 7.31 1.42 -13.07
N ALA A 47 7.85 2.36 -13.85
CA ALA A 47 8.80 2.02 -14.90
C ALA A 47 10.16 1.55 -14.34
N ASN A 48 10.52 2.00 -13.13
CA ASN A 48 11.74 1.65 -12.42
C ASN A 48 11.62 1.94 -10.91
N GLY A 49 12.65 1.59 -10.15
CA GLY A 49 12.73 1.82 -8.71
C GLY A 49 13.09 3.25 -8.29
N THR A 50 13.01 4.25 -9.17
CA THR A 50 13.30 5.63 -8.75
C THR A 50 12.17 6.19 -7.88
N PRO A 51 12.48 7.07 -6.91
CA PRO A 51 11.47 7.60 -6.00
C PRO A 51 10.26 8.24 -6.68
N LYS A 52 10.48 8.93 -7.80
CA LYS A 52 9.41 9.59 -8.56
C LYS A 52 8.46 8.58 -9.19
N GLU A 53 8.99 7.55 -9.83
CA GLU A 53 8.20 6.49 -10.48
C GLU A 53 7.42 5.67 -9.44
N LEU A 54 8.05 5.32 -8.32
CA LEU A 54 7.41 4.57 -7.24
C LEU A 54 6.24 5.35 -6.63
N VAL A 55 6.44 6.63 -6.31
CA VAL A 55 5.37 7.47 -5.75
C VAL A 55 4.26 7.71 -6.76
N LEU A 56 4.58 7.91 -8.05
CA LEU A 56 3.59 8.08 -9.11
C LEU A 56 2.72 6.82 -9.27
N ALA A 57 3.34 5.64 -9.36
CA ALA A 57 2.64 4.37 -9.45
C ALA A 57 1.75 4.11 -8.23
N PHE A 58 2.19 4.50 -7.03
CA PHE A 58 1.34 4.47 -5.83
C PHE A 58 0.08 5.33 -6.00
N GLN A 59 0.21 6.57 -6.48
CA GLN A 59 -0.95 7.46 -6.68
C GLN A 59 -1.94 6.90 -7.71
N LEU A 60 -1.43 6.38 -8.83
CA LEU A 60 -2.25 5.79 -9.89
C LEU A 60 -2.89 4.45 -9.45
N GLY A 61 -2.20 3.68 -8.61
CA GLY A 61 -2.61 2.39 -8.09
C GLY A 61 -3.51 2.41 -6.85
N LYS A 62 -3.90 3.59 -6.34
CA LYS A 62 -4.64 3.73 -5.07
C LYS A 62 -5.85 2.82 -4.95
N ARG A 63 -6.65 2.66 -6.00
CA ARG A 63 -7.85 1.80 -5.97
C ARG A 63 -7.48 0.34 -5.71
N ARG A 64 -6.46 -0.18 -6.41
CA ARG A 64 -5.96 -1.55 -6.21
C ARG A 64 -5.37 -1.74 -4.82
N LEU A 65 -4.66 -0.72 -4.31
CA LEU A 65 -4.15 -0.75 -2.93
C LEU A 65 -5.27 -0.77 -1.89
N VAL A 66 -6.34 0.01 -2.09
CA VAL A 66 -7.53 -0.03 -1.23
C VAL A 66 -8.17 -1.42 -1.24
N GLU A 67 -8.36 -2.00 -2.42
CA GLU A 67 -8.86 -3.37 -2.54
C GLU A 67 -7.95 -4.37 -1.80
N ALA A 68 -6.63 -4.28 -1.98
CA ALA A 68 -5.66 -5.15 -1.32
C ALA A 68 -5.71 -5.06 0.22
N VAL A 69 -5.70 -3.84 0.78
CA VAL A 69 -5.71 -3.68 2.25
C VAL A 69 -7.04 -4.12 2.87
N GLU A 70 -8.16 -4.03 2.14
CA GLU A 70 -9.47 -4.49 2.61
C GLU A 70 -9.58 -6.01 2.71
N HIS A 71 -8.83 -6.74 1.88
CA HIS A 71 -8.77 -8.20 1.94
C HIS A 71 -7.70 -8.73 2.91
N GLN A 72 -6.92 -7.83 3.52
CA GLN A 72 -5.84 -8.21 4.41
C GLN A 72 -6.35 -8.55 5.82
N VAL A 73 -5.84 -9.64 6.39
CA VAL A 73 -6.00 -9.91 7.82
C VAL A 73 -5.01 -9.03 8.60
N LEU A 74 -5.54 -8.09 9.38
CA LEU A 74 -4.72 -7.11 10.09
C LEU A 74 -4.22 -7.68 11.43
N PRO A 75 -2.92 -7.46 11.76
CA PRO A 75 -2.38 -7.88 13.04
C PRO A 75 -2.98 -7.04 14.17
N GLY A 76 -3.46 -7.69 15.23
CA GLY A 76 -3.96 -7.02 16.44
C GLY A 76 -2.88 -6.33 17.28
N THR A 77 -1.60 -6.56 16.96
CA THR A 77 -0.43 -6.04 17.69
C THR A 77 0.12 -4.72 17.13
N GLY A 78 -0.44 -4.20 16.02
CA GLY A 78 -0.01 -2.94 15.41
C GLY A 78 1.26 -3.02 14.58
N GLU A 79 1.72 -4.23 14.25
CA GLU A 79 2.85 -4.47 13.36
C GLU A 79 2.56 -4.00 11.92
N ARG A 80 3.63 -3.71 11.18
CA ARG A 80 3.53 -3.33 9.76
C ARG A 80 3.33 -4.57 8.90
N VAL A 81 2.31 -4.55 8.04
CA VAL A 81 2.06 -5.61 7.07
C VAL A 81 2.86 -5.36 5.79
N THR A 82 3.58 -6.37 5.30
CA THR A 82 4.25 -6.28 4.00
C THR A 82 3.34 -6.85 2.93
N LEU A 83 2.89 -6.01 1.99
CA LEU A 83 2.12 -6.46 0.83
C LEU A 83 3.06 -7.07 -0.21
N SER A 84 2.66 -8.23 -0.70
CA SER A 84 3.33 -8.98 -1.75
C SER A 84 2.63 -8.84 -3.09
N THR A 85 3.21 -9.43 -4.13
CA THR A 85 2.59 -9.51 -5.46
C THR A 85 1.32 -10.35 -5.48
N ALA A 86 1.10 -11.23 -4.50
CA ALA A 86 -0.11 -12.04 -4.41
C ALA A 86 -1.30 -11.24 -3.83
N ASP A 87 -1.02 -10.16 -3.11
CA ASP A 87 -2.03 -9.32 -2.45
C ASP A 87 -2.54 -8.20 -3.38
N LEU A 88 -1.92 -8.01 -4.55
CA LEU A 88 -2.17 -6.95 -5.55
C LEU A 88 -2.50 -7.49 -6.94
#